data_AF-A0A7S3FC75-F1
#
_entry.id   AF-A0A7S3FC75-F1
#
_cell.length_a   1.000
_cell.length_b   1.000
_cell.length_c   1.000
_cell.angle_alpha   90.00
_cell.angle_beta   90.00
_cell.angle_gamma   90.00
#
_symmetry.space_group_name_H-M   'P 1'
#
loop_
_entity.id
_entity.type
_entity.pdbx_description
1 polymer ?
#
loop_
_entity_poly.entity_id
_entity_poly.type
_entity_poly.pdbx_seq_one_letter_code
_entity_poly.pdbx_strand_id
1 'polypeptide(L)'
;RRGATVAGYKMSRRTGGLANFEFATLREGPLLAVVCINGWVREKGDFSAPFQPLVEGDHAGDPFGGAAEISFLEWETEALLQLGSSLYDVVKNQALGFALKKSIQYTAMAGLAAALAAPATIVAAAGTIDNVWGTTMDKAKRGGALLASTLMDRAQGGRPVILVGMSLGARMVFACLEELDRAGEAGRGLVHHAVLVGAPCSSDAAR
;
A
#
# COMPACT_ATOMS: atom_id res chain seq x y z
N ARG A 1 -30.42 13.24 4.09
CA ARG A 1 -30.17 11.83 3.73
C ARG A 1 -28.65 11.64 3.76
N ARG A 2 -28.11 10.76 4.60
CA ARG A 2 -26.66 10.45 4.59
C ARG A 2 -26.34 9.77 3.25
N GLY A 3 -25.30 10.22 2.55
CA GLY A 3 -24.89 9.66 1.25
C GLY A 3 -24.33 8.23 1.40
N ALA A 4 -24.21 7.51 0.29
CA ALA A 4 -23.55 6.19 0.26
C ALA A 4 -22.07 6.34 0.66
N THR A 5 -21.61 5.58 1.65
CA THR A 5 -20.22 5.53 2.11
C THR A 5 -19.49 4.36 1.48
N VAL A 6 -18.20 4.52 1.21
CA VAL A 6 -17.38 3.47 0.59
C VAL A 6 -17.26 2.29 1.55
N ALA A 7 -17.10 2.55 2.85
CA ALA A 7 -17.09 1.52 3.89
C ALA A 7 -18.45 0.83 4.09
N GLY A 8 -19.55 1.49 3.76
CA GLY A 8 -20.90 0.92 3.81
C GLY A 8 -21.25 0.06 2.59
N TYR A 9 -20.41 0.07 1.55
CA TYR A 9 -20.63 -0.72 0.35
C TYR A 9 -20.47 -2.22 0.66
N LYS A 10 -21.57 -2.95 0.57
CA LYS A 10 -21.58 -4.40 0.78
C LYS A 10 -21.00 -5.10 -0.45
N MET A 11 -19.71 -5.37 -0.42
CA MET A 11 -19.04 -6.12 -1.48
C MET A 11 -19.53 -7.59 -1.46
N SER A 12 -20.14 -8.04 -2.57
CA SER A 12 -20.71 -9.39 -2.65
C SER A 12 -19.62 -10.45 -2.85
N ARG A 13 -18.84 -10.80 -1.81
CA ARG A 13 -17.87 -11.93 -1.77
C ARG A 13 -16.85 -12.08 -2.93
N ARG A 14 -16.81 -11.18 -3.90
CA ARG A 14 -15.88 -11.18 -5.03
C ARG A 14 -14.64 -10.40 -4.62
N THR A 15 -13.76 -11.03 -3.86
CA THR A 15 -12.46 -10.43 -3.50
C THR A 15 -11.45 -10.42 -4.66
N GLY A 16 -11.87 -10.75 -5.89
CA GLY A 16 -10.97 -10.73 -7.05
C GLY A 16 -9.77 -11.68 -6.94
N GLY A 17 -9.89 -12.74 -6.13
CA GLY A 17 -8.79 -13.65 -5.83
C GLY A 17 -7.85 -13.16 -4.72
N LEU A 18 -8.23 -12.11 -3.99
CA LEU A 18 -7.55 -11.68 -2.77
C LEU A 18 -8.10 -12.38 -1.52
N ALA A 19 -7.27 -12.55 -0.50
CA ALA A 19 -7.68 -13.13 0.77
C ALA A 19 -8.70 -12.25 1.52
N ASN A 20 -8.47 -10.94 1.53
CA ASN A 20 -9.35 -9.92 2.08
C ASN A 20 -9.21 -8.60 1.31
N PHE A 21 -10.28 -7.81 1.29
CA PHE A 21 -10.36 -6.50 0.65
C PHE A 21 -11.54 -5.72 1.26
N GLU A 22 -11.26 -4.94 2.30
CA GLU A 22 -12.29 -4.34 3.16
C GLU A 22 -11.97 -2.87 3.42
N PHE A 23 -12.97 -2.00 3.22
CA PHE A 23 -12.84 -0.58 3.52
C PHE A 23 -13.28 -0.32 4.96
N ALA A 24 -12.46 0.41 5.71
CA ALA A 24 -12.76 0.85 7.06
C ALA A 24 -12.73 2.38 7.12
N THR A 25 -13.71 2.98 7.78
CA THR A 25 -13.82 4.45 7.92
C THR A 25 -12.93 4.95 9.06
N LEU A 26 -12.10 5.96 8.78
CA LEU A 26 -11.43 6.77 9.80
C LEU A 26 -12.26 7.98 10.20
N ARG A 27 -12.95 8.59 9.22
CA ARG A 27 -13.84 9.73 9.45
C ARG A 27 -15.00 9.71 8.46
N GLU A 28 -16.20 9.97 8.96
CA GLU A 28 -17.39 10.13 8.14
C GLU A 28 -17.44 11.55 7.52
N GLY A 29 -17.96 11.68 6.30
CA GLY A 29 -18.10 12.99 5.67
C GLY A 29 -19.01 13.00 4.44
N PRO A 30 -19.76 14.09 4.18
CA PRO A 30 -20.82 14.09 3.18
C PRO A 30 -20.38 14.45 1.75
N LEU A 31 -19.23 15.12 1.55
CA LEU A 31 -18.94 15.78 0.27
C LEU A 31 -18.01 15.00 -0.66
N LEU A 32 -16.89 14.49 -0.14
CA LEU A 32 -15.88 13.78 -0.92
C LEU A 32 -15.47 12.48 -0.23
N ALA A 33 -14.97 11.52 -1.01
CA ALA A 33 -14.45 10.26 -0.50
C ALA A 33 -12.94 10.20 -0.70
N VAL A 34 -12.19 9.92 0.37
CA VAL A 34 -10.76 9.65 0.36
C VAL A 34 -10.55 8.18 0.71
N VAL A 35 -9.83 7.47 -0.14
CA VAL A 35 -9.44 6.08 0.10
C VAL A 35 -7.93 6.01 0.24
N CYS A 36 -7.49 5.65 1.43
CA CYS A 36 -6.08 5.51 1.79
C CYS A 36 -5.66 4.04 1.72
N ILE A 37 -4.54 3.76 1.06
CA ILE A 37 -4.08 2.40 0.81
C ILE A 37 -2.61 2.29 1.20
N ASN A 38 -2.35 1.62 2.32
CA ASN A 38 -0.99 1.27 2.70
C ASN A 38 -0.50 0.05 1.88
N GLY A 39 0.81 0.00 1.62
CA GLY A 39 1.47 -1.04 0.86
C GLY A 39 2.45 -1.89 1.65
N TRP A 40 2.61 -1.64 2.94
CA TRP A 40 3.45 -2.44 3.82
C TRP A 40 3.00 -2.23 5.27
N VAL A 41 2.78 -3.33 6.00
CA VAL A 41 2.34 -3.31 7.40
C VAL A 41 3.14 -4.32 8.23
N ARG A 42 3.41 -4.01 9.50
CA ARG A 42 4.00 -4.93 10.47
C ARG A 42 2.99 -5.40 11.50
N GLU A 43 1.97 -4.58 11.75
CA GLU A 43 0.83 -4.91 12.57
C GLU A 43 -0.44 -4.30 11.98
N LYS A 44 -1.61 -4.74 12.46
CA LYS A 44 -2.90 -4.32 11.91
C LYS A 44 -3.11 -2.79 11.99
N GLY A 45 -2.56 -2.13 13.02
CA GLY A 45 -2.64 -0.68 13.17
C GLY A 45 -1.99 0.10 12.03
N ASP A 46 -0.97 -0.47 11.38
CA ASP A 46 -0.22 0.19 10.31
C ASP A 46 -1.06 0.45 9.06
N PHE A 47 -2.20 -0.22 8.87
CA PHE A 47 -3.10 0.07 7.74
C PHE A 47 -3.63 1.50 7.76
N SER A 48 -3.84 2.07 8.94
CA SER A 48 -4.40 3.41 9.12
C SER A 48 -3.41 4.42 9.69
N ALA A 49 -2.43 3.98 10.46
CA ALA A 49 -1.52 4.86 11.20
C ALA A 49 -0.88 5.97 10.34
N PRO A 50 -0.39 5.72 9.11
CA PRO A 50 0.21 6.78 8.27
C PRO A 50 -0.78 7.86 7.83
N PHE A 51 -2.07 7.58 7.90
CA PHE A 51 -3.15 8.45 7.45
C PHE A 51 -3.87 9.17 8.60
N GLN A 52 -3.50 8.88 9.86
CA GLN A 52 -4.08 9.55 11.03
C GLN A 52 -3.96 11.09 11.00
N PRO A 53 -2.86 11.68 10.50
CA PRO A 53 -2.78 13.14 10.37
C PRO A 53 -3.84 13.76 9.44
N LEU A 54 -4.54 12.97 8.60
CA LEU A 54 -5.66 13.45 7.78
C LEU A 54 -6.98 13.59 8.56
N VAL A 55 -7.07 12.95 9.74
CA VAL A 55 -8.26 12.97 10.59
C VAL A 55 -8.03 13.66 11.94
N GLU A 56 -6.79 13.77 12.39
CA GLU A 56 -6.41 14.41 13.65
C GLU A 56 -6.25 15.94 13.51
N GLY A 57 -6.78 16.70 14.47
CA GLY A 57 -6.60 18.15 14.59
C GLY A 57 -7.87 18.99 14.48
N ASP A 58 -7.76 20.27 14.85
CA ASP A 58 -8.85 21.27 14.97
C ASP A 58 -9.35 21.80 13.60
N HIS A 59 -9.34 20.96 12.56
CA HIS A 59 -9.58 21.30 11.15
C HIS A 59 -8.60 22.31 10.52
N ALA A 60 -7.75 22.99 11.30
CA ALA A 60 -6.76 23.94 10.79
C ALA A 60 -5.65 23.30 9.93
N GLY A 61 -5.42 21.99 10.08
CA GLY A 61 -4.49 21.20 9.26
C GLY A 61 -5.18 20.17 8.35
N ASP A 62 -6.51 20.12 8.34
CA ASP A 62 -7.26 19.18 7.51
C ASP A 62 -7.36 19.74 6.08
N PRO A 63 -6.69 19.12 5.08
CA PRO A 63 -6.73 19.62 3.71
C PRO A 63 -8.14 19.54 3.09
N PHE A 64 -9.08 18.87 3.75
CA PHE A 64 -10.45 18.65 3.28
C PHE A 64 -11.52 19.39 4.10
N GLY A 65 -11.12 20.24 5.05
CA GLY A 65 -12.03 21.12 5.80
C GLY A 65 -13.14 20.38 6.57
N GLY A 66 -12.88 19.17 7.05
CA GLY A 66 -13.78 18.36 7.89
C GLY A 66 -14.90 17.64 7.15
N ALA A 67 -15.09 17.87 5.85
CA ALA A 67 -16.25 17.39 5.11
C ALA A 67 -16.01 16.09 4.31
N ALA A 68 -14.78 15.56 4.36
CA ALA A 68 -14.41 14.33 3.67
C ALA A 68 -14.67 13.08 4.50
N GLU A 69 -15.29 12.09 3.85
CA GLU A 69 -15.19 10.71 4.30
C GLU A 69 -13.76 10.24 4.03
N ILE A 70 -13.06 9.84 5.07
CA ILE A 70 -11.71 9.27 4.98
C ILE A 70 -11.82 7.82 5.38
N SER A 71 -11.43 6.95 4.46
CA SER A 71 -11.39 5.50 4.65
C SER A 71 -9.99 4.97 4.36
N PHE A 72 -9.68 3.82 4.91
CA PHE A 72 -8.51 3.04 4.55
C PHE A 72 -8.92 1.64 4.09
N LEU A 73 -8.07 1.05 3.25
CA LEU A 73 -8.28 -0.30 2.73
C LEU A 73 -7.41 -1.30 3.50
N GLU A 74 -8.07 -2.26 4.15
CA GLU A 74 -7.43 -3.49 4.64
C GLU A 74 -7.47 -4.54 3.53
N TRP A 75 -6.30 -4.93 3.03
CA TRP A 75 -6.18 -5.89 1.92
C TRP A 75 -5.02 -6.83 2.15
N GLU A 76 -5.17 -8.09 1.74
CA GLU A 76 -4.11 -9.11 1.79
C GLU A 76 -3.31 -9.11 3.11
N THR A 77 -4.02 -9.06 4.23
CA THR A 77 -3.45 -8.75 5.55
C THR A 77 -2.29 -9.66 5.90
N GLU A 78 -2.47 -10.98 5.77
CA GLU A 78 -1.41 -11.96 6.04
C GLU A 78 -0.19 -11.78 5.13
N ALA A 79 -0.40 -11.49 3.85
CA ALA A 79 0.69 -11.30 2.90
C ALA A 79 1.47 -10.02 3.18
N LEU A 80 0.77 -8.93 3.52
CA LEU A 80 1.41 -7.67 3.86
C LEU A 80 2.13 -7.75 5.21
N LEU A 81 1.61 -8.48 6.20
CA LEU A 81 2.31 -8.74 7.47
C LEU A 81 3.57 -9.60 7.25
N GLN A 82 3.50 -10.60 6.38
CA GLN A 82 4.65 -11.42 6.01
C GLN A 82 5.73 -10.57 5.30
N LEU A 83 5.32 -9.69 4.38
CA LEU A 83 6.21 -8.72 3.76
C LEU A 83 6.77 -7.73 4.81
N GLY A 84 5.91 -7.29 5.72
CA GLY A 84 6.16 -6.64 7.00
C GLY A 84 7.45 -7.11 7.67
N SER A 85 7.35 -8.34 8.17
CA SER A 85 8.43 -9.01 8.88
C SER A 85 9.66 -9.18 7.98
N SER A 86 9.47 -9.61 6.73
CA SER A 86 10.60 -9.92 5.83
C SER A 86 11.47 -8.69 5.56
N LEU A 87 10.85 -7.52 5.29
CA LEU A 87 11.60 -6.28 5.09
C LEU A 87 12.29 -5.82 6.39
N TYR A 88 11.62 -5.96 7.53
CA TYR A 88 12.21 -5.60 8.83
C TYR A 88 13.42 -6.47 9.18
N ASP A 89 13.32 -7.79 8.98
CA ASP A 89 14.39 -8.74 9.26
C ASP A 89 15.63 -8.46 8.41
N VAL A 90 15.45 -8.03 7.16
CA VAL A 90 16.57 -7.67 6.30
C VAL A 90 17.24 -6.38 6.72
N VAL A 91 16.49 -5.33 7.07
CA VAL A 91 17.06 -4.10 7.63
C VAL A 91 17.84 -4.40 8.91
N LYS A 92 17.27 -5.23 9.80
CA LYS A 92 17.92 -5.67 11.04
C LYS A 92 19.20 -6.45 10.78
N ASN A 93 19.17 -7.41 9.86
CA ASN A 93 20.33 -8.24 9.52
C ASN A 93 21.44 -7.43 8.82
N GLN A 94 21.09 -6.47 7.97
CA GLN A 94 22.05 -5.54 7.37
C GLN A 94 22.71 -4.65 8.44
N ALA A 95 21.93 -4.12 9.38
CA ALA A 95 22.45 -3.32 10.50
C ALA A 95 23.40 -4.13 11.39
N LEU A 96 23.03 -5.39 11.70
CA LEU A 96 23.88 -6.30 12.47
C LEU A 96 25.17 -6.64 11.71
N GLY A 97 25.07 -6.98 10.42
CA GLY A 97 26.24 -7.23 9.56
C GLY A 97 27.18 -6.03 9.48
N PHE A 98 26.64 -4.81 9.42
CA PHE A 98 27.44 -3.58 9.46
C PHE A 98 28.17 -3.41 10.81
N ALA A 99 27.49 -3.69 11.93
CA ALA A 99 28.10 -3.65 13.27
C ALA A 99 29.23 -4.70 13.42
N LEU A 100 29.01 -5.94 12.98
CA LEU A 100 30.04 -6.98 12.96
C LEU A 100 31.22 -6.62 12.05
N LYS A 101 30.95 -6.08 10.85
CA LYS A 101 32.01 -5.63 9.94
C LYS A 101 32.87 -4.53 10.58
N LYS A 102 32.25 -3.60 11.31
CA LYS A 102 32.97 -2.58 12.07
C LYS A 102 33.82 -3.14 13.22
N SER A 103 33.37 -4.20 13.91
CA SER A 103 34.15 -4.80 15.00
C SER A 103 35.34 -5.63 14.49
N ILE A 104 35.17 -6.35 13.37
CA ILE A 104 36.21 -7.21 12.80
C ILE A 104 37.33 -6.39 12.11
N GLN A 105 37.04 -5.16 11.65
CA GLN A 105 38.02 -4.27 11.01
C GLN A 105 39.27 -3.93 11.85
N TYR A 106 39.27 -4.25 13.15
CA TYR A 106 40.42 -4.04 14.04
C TYR A 106 41.38 -5.24 14.17
N THR A 107 41.27 -6.28 13.33
CA THR A 107 42.21 -7.43 13.35
C THR A 107 42.89 -7.65 12.00
N ALA A 108 44.20 -7.92 11.99
CA ALA A 108 45.01 -8.09 10.78
C ALA A 108 44.57 -9.29 9.88
N MET A 109 43.68 -10.16 10.36
CA MET A 109 43.03 -11.23 9.59
C MET A 109 41.70 -10.82 8.90
N ALA A 110 41.23 -9.58 9.08
CA ALA A 110 39.95 -9.10 8.58
C ALA A 110 39.80 -9.19 7.04
N GLY A 111 40.90 -9.04 6.30
CA GLY A 111 40.90 -9.11 4.83
C GLY A 111 40.56 -10.50 4.28
N LEU A 112 40.99 -11.57 4.95
CA LEU A 112 40.76 -12.95 4.51
C LEU A 112 39.37 -13.47 4.94
N ALA A 113 38.90 -13.05 6.13
CA ALA A 113 37.57 -13.39 6.63
C ALA A 113 36.44 -12.66 5.86
N ALA A 114 36.65 -11.40 5.47
CA ALA A 114 35.65 -10.63 4.72
C ALA A 114 35.42 -11.14 3.29
N ALA A 115 36.43 -11.78 2.66
CA ALA A 115 36.31 -12.34 1.32
C ALA A 115 35.56 -13.68 1.26
N LEU A 116 35.56 -14.44 2.36
CA LEU A 116 34.83 -15.71 2.49
C LEU A 116 33.44 -15.55 3.12
N ALA A 117 33.19 -14.43 3.79
CA ALA A 117 31.90 -14.09 4.39
C ALA A 117 31.07 -13.18 3.47
N ALA A 118 30.73 -13.63 2.27
CA ALA A 118 29.41 -13.28 1.74
C ALA A 118 28.43 -14.06 2.60
N PRO A 119 27.64 -13.45 3.51
CA PRO A 119 26.79 -14.24 4.37
C PRO A 119 25.74 -14.87 3.45
N ALA A 120 25.76 -16.20 3.31
CA ALA A 120 24.74 -16.93 2.59
C ALA A 120 23.33 -16.57 3.10
N THR A 121 23.24 -16.12 4.35
CA THR A 121 22.06 -15.52 4.99
C THR A 121 21.57 -14.23 4.34
N ILE A 122 22.45 -13.32 3.90
CA ILE A 122 22.04 -12.09 3.18
C ILE A 122 21.48 -12.45 1.81
N VAL A 123 22.11 -13.39 1.10
CA VAL A 123 21.66 -13.84 -0.23
C VAL A 123 20.34 -14.61 -0.16
N ALA A 124 20.17 -15.49 0.83
CA ALA A 124 18.93 -16.23 1.05
C ALA A 124 17.77 -15.32 1.50
N ALA A 125 18.06 -14.32 2.35
CA ALA A 125 17.08 -13.31 2.76
C ALA A 125 16.62 -12.45 1.57
N ALA A 126 17.55 -12.04 0.69
CA ALA A 126 17.22 -11.31 -0.53
C ALA A 126 16.28 -12.12 -1.45
N GLY A 127 16.58 -13.40 -1.70
CA GLY A 127 15.73 -14.26 -2.54
C GLY A 127 14.32 -14.51 -1.97
N THR A 128 14.17 -14.50 -0.65
CA THR A 128 12.85 -14.64 0.00
C THR A 128 12.04 -13.35 -0.10
N ILE A 129 12.68 -12.18 0.08
CA ILE A 129 12.02 -10.89 -0.15
C ILE A 129 11.57 -10.76 -1.60
N ASP A 130 12.43 -11.07 -2.57
CA ASP A 130 12.10 -10.89 -3.99
C ASP A 130 10.84 -11.69 -4.38
N ASN A 131 10.69 -12.90 -3.83
CA ASN A 131 9.50 -13.73 -4.03
C ASN A 131 8.24 -13.17 -3.33
N VAL A 132 8.35 -12.76 -2.06
CA VAL A 132 7.20 -12.19 -1.32
C VAL A 132 6.78 -10.85 -1.92
N TRP A 133 7.75 -10.01 -2.29
CA TRP A 133 7.52 -8.73 -2.96
C TRP A 133 6.84 -8.93 -4.31
N GLY A 134 7.36 -9.85 -5.15
CA GLY A 134 6.78 -10.16 -6.45
C GLY A 134 5.33 -10.66 -6.36
N THR A 135 5.07 -11.61 -5.46
CA THR A 135 3.71 -12.13 -5.24
C THR A 135 2.76 -11.06 -4.69
N THR A 136 3.24 -10.18 -3.81
CA THR A 136 2.43 -9.07 -3.28
C THR A 136 2.19 -7.97 -4.32
N MET A 137 3.13 -7.76 -5.25
CA MET A 137 2.95 -6.88 -6.41
C MET A 137 1.80 -7.33 -7.30
N ASP A 138 1.71 -8.62 -7.58
CA ASP A 138 0.62 -9.17 -8.40
C ASP A 138 -0.72 -9.12 -7.68
N LYS A 139 -0.72 -9.30 -6.36
CA LYS A 139 -1.90 -9.04 -5.52
C LYS A 139 -2.32 -7.57 -5.57
N ALA A 140 -1.38 -6.62 -5.53
CA ALA A 140 -1.68 -5.20 -5.67
C ALA A 140 -2.36 -4.89 -7.00
N LYS A 141 -1.92 -5.49 -8.11
CA LYS A 141 -2.58 -5.34 -9.42
C LYS A 141 -4.02 -5.86 -9.40
N ARG A 142 -4.25 -7.05 -8.84
CA ARG A 142 -5.61 -7.61 -8.69
C ARG A 142 -6.50 -6.74 -7.82
N GLY A 143 -5.95 -6.21 -6.73
CA GLY A 143 -6.66 -5.24 -5.89
C GLY A 143 -6.96 -3.93 -6.62
N GLY A 144 -6.12 -3.50 -7.55
CA GLY A 144 -6.37 -2.34 -8.39
C GLY A 144 -7.57 -2.55 -9.31
N ALA A 145 -7.66 -3.73 -9.94
CA ALA A 145 -8.83 -4.11 -10.74
C ALA A 145 -10.11 -4.20 -9.90
N LEU A 146 -10.03 -4.75 -8.69
CA LEU A 146 -11.17 -4.79 -7.78
C LEU A 146 -11.59 -3.39 -7.30
N LEU A 147 -10.62 -2.52 -7.00
CA LEU A 147 -10.87 -1.12 -6.65
C LEU A 147 -11.56 -0.38 -7.81
N ALA A 148 -11.06 -0.54 -9.04
CA ALA A 148 -11.68 0.05 -10.23
C ALA A 148 -13.12 -0.42 -10.41
N SER A 149 -13.39 -1.73 -10.29
CA SER A 149 -14.75 -2.28 -10.31
C SER A 149 -15.62 -1.67 -9.22
N THR A 150 -15.12 -1.55 -8.00
CA THR A 150 -15.84 -0.97 -6.85
C THR A 150 -16.21 0.49 -7.11
N LEU A 151 -15.31 1.27 -7.72
CA LEU A 151 -15.55 2.67 -8.07
C LEU A 151 -16.58 2.82 -9.21
N MET A 152 -16.51 1.94 -10.22
CA MET A 152 -17.48 1.89 -11.32
C MET A 152 -18.87 1.49 -10.84
N ASP A 153 -18.95 0.60 -9.85
CA ASP A 153 -20.19 0.21 -9.16
C ASP A 153 -20.72 1.32 -8.22
N ARG A 154 -20.05 2.47 -8.18
CA ARG A 154 -20.44 3.66 -7.40
C ARG A 154 -20.58 3.37 -5.91
N ALA A 155 -19.63 2.63 -5.33
CA ALA A 155 -19.55 2.41 -3.88
C ALA A 155 -19.54 3.73 -3.08
N GLN A 156 -18.88 4.76 -3.62
CA GLN A 156 -18.83 6.13 -3.12
C GLN A 156 -20.11 6.96 -3.42
N GLY A 157 -21.10 6.37 -4.08
CA GLY A 157 -22.21 7.09 -4.70
C GLY A 157 -21.77 7.92 -5.90
N GLY A 158 -22.36 9.11 -6.06
CA GLY A 158 -22.02 10.05 -7.13
C GLY A 158 -20.80 10.92 -6.84
N ARG A 159 -20.13 10.74 -5.70
CA ARG A 159 -18.99 11.58 -5.28
C ARG A 159 -17.72 11.19 -6.06
N PRO A 160 -16.87 12.15 -6.43
CA PRO A 160 -15.52 11.83 -6.89
C PRO A 160 -14.66 11.30 -5.74
N VAL A 161 -13.68 10.47 -6.07
CA VAL A 161 -12.75 9.86 -5.10
C VAL A 161 -11.36 10.45 -5.22
N ILE A 162 -10.71 10.67 -4.07
CA ILE A 162 -9.28 10.90 -3.96
C ILE A 162 -8.63 9.59 -3.50
N LEU A 163 -7.66 9.10 -4.27
CA LEU A 163 -6.90 7.90 -3.94
C LEU A 163 -5.53 8.28 -3.38
N VAL A 164 -5.17 7.75 -2.23
CA VAL A 164 -3.84 7.96 -1.61
C VAL A 164 -3.20 6.59 -1.39
N GLY A 165 -2.17 6.28 -2.17
CA GLY A 165 -1.46 5.01 -2.10
C GLY A 165 -0.02 5.19 -1.63
N MET A 166 0.46 4.29 -0.77
CA MET A 166 1.86 4.20 -0.38
C MET A 166 2.47 2.85 -0.75
N SER A 167 3.70 2.81 -1.25
CA SER A 167 4.42 1.57 -1.60
C SER A 167 3.59 0.65 -2.52
N LEU A 168 3.36 -0.62 -2.16
CA LEU A 168 2.48 -1.52 -2.92
C LEU A 168 1.02 -1.06 -2.99
N GLY A 169 0.56 -0.26 -2.04
CA GLY A 169 -0.73 0.42 -2.10
C GLY A 169 -0.75 1.48 -3.21
N ALA A 170 0.37 2.16 -3.46
CA ALA A 170 0.51 3.05 -4.61
C ALA A 170 0.51 2.26 -5.93
N ARG A 171 1.11 1.06 -5.98
CA ARG A 171 0.98 0.17 -7.14
C ARG A 171 -0.48 -0.22 -7.37
N MET A 172 -1.24 -0.50 -6.31
CA MET A 172 -2.67 -0.80 -6.41
C MET A 172 -3.46 0.37 -6.98
N VAL A 173 -3.22 1.60 -6.48
CA VAL A 173 -3.84 2.81 -7.04
C VAL A 173 -3.49 2.95 -8.52
N PHE A 174 -2.22 2.76 -8.90
CA PHE A 174 -1.81 2.81 -10.30
C PHE A 174 -2.56 1.77 -11.15
N ALA A 175 -2.66 0.51 -10.70
CA ALA A 175 -3.44 -0.52 -11.40
C ALA A 175 -4.93 -0.16 -11.50
N CYS A 176 -5.50 0.46 -10.46
CA CYS A 176 -6.87 0.94 -10.51
C CYS A 176 -7.05 1.97 -11.62
N LEU A 177 -6.14 2.94 -11.75
CA LEU A 177 -6.19 3.93 -12.83
C LEU A 177 -6.04 3.30 -14.22
N GLU A 178 -5.13 2.33 -14.38
CA GLU A 178 -4.97 1.57 -15.63
C GLU A 178 -6.27 0.84 -16.04
N GLU A 179 -7.00 0.30 -15.06
CA GLU A 179 -8.27 -0.41 -15.28
C GLU A 179 -9.42 0.56 -15.59
N LEU A 180 -9.47 1.71 -14.91
CA LEU A 180 -10.45 2.75 -15.19
C LEU A 180 -10.27 3.35 -16.59
N ASP A 181 -9.04 3.60 -17.00
CA ASP A 181 -8.73 4.08 -18.36
C ASP A 181 -9.18 3.07 -19.42
N ARG A 182 -8.86 1.79 -19.23
CA ARG A 182 -9.32 0.69 -20.11
C ARG A 182 -10.84 0.55 -20.17
N ALA A 183 -11.56 0.90 -19.10
CA ALA A 183 -13.02 0.90 -19.06
C ALA A 183 -13.66 2.05 -19.86
N GLY A 184 -12.87 3.01 -20.36
CA GLY A 184 -13.34 4.10 -21.20
C GLY A 184 -14.35 4.98 -20.47
N GLU A 185 -15.52 5.18 -21.07
CA GLU A 185 -16.55 6.08 -20.52
C GLU A 185 -17.03 5.67 -19.12
N ALA A 186 -17.05 4.36 -18.82
CA ALA A 186 -17.45 3.87 -17.50
C ALA A 186 -16.45 4.24 -16.39
N GLY A 187 -15.17 4.42 -16.73
CA GLY A 187 -14.11 4.77 -15.78
C GLY A 187 -13.90 6.27 -15.57
N ARG A 188 -14.52 7.11 -16.41
CA ARG A 188 -14.33 8.58 -16.39
C ARG A 188 -15.10 9.24 -15.24
N GLY A 189 -14.53 10.33 -14.72
CA GLY A 189 -15.16 11.16 -13.68
C GLY A 189 -15.30 10.48 -12.31
N LEU A 190 -14.62 9.35 -12.09
CA LEU A 190 -14.64 8.63 -10.82
C LEU A 190 -13.55 9.12 -9.86
N VAL A 191 -12.32 9.28 -10.37
CA VAL A 191 -11.16 9.71 -9.59
C VAL A 191 -10.86 11.17 -9.91
N HIS A 192 -10.77 12.00 -8.87
CA HIS A 192 -10.41 13.42 -8.99
C HIS A 192 -8.91 13.64 -8.80
N HIS A 193 -8.31 12.97 -7.82
CA HIS A 193 -6.86 13.00 -7.58
C HIS A 193 -6.34 11.63 -7.17
N ALA A 194 -5.10 11.34 -7.58
CA ALA A 194 -4.35 10.19 -7.11
C ALA A 194 -2.98 10.65 -6.58
N VAL A 195 -2.64 10.25 -5.36
CA VAL A 195 -1.36 10.52 -4.72
C VAL A 195 -0.63 9.19 -4.56
N LEU A 196 0.55 9.09 -5.19
CA LEU A 196 1.36 7.87 -5.22
C LEU A 196 2.69 8.11 -4.50
N VAL A 197 2.85 7.53 -3.32
CA VAL A 197 4.07 7.69 -2.50
C VAL A 197 4.92 6.42 -2.59
N GLY A 198 6.14 6.53 -3.13
CA GLY A 198 7.07 5.40 -3.23
C GLY A 198 6.55 4.26 -4.11
N ALA A 199 5.84 4.58 -5.18
CA ALA A 199 5.18 3.59 -6.04
C ALA A 199 6.20 2.74 -6.82
N PRO A 200 6.15 1.40 -6.70
CA PRO A 200 6.98 0.51 -7.50
C PRO A 200 6.32 0.28 -8.87
N CYS A 201 6.24 1.34 -9.66
CA CYS A 201 5.77 1.33 -11.04
C CYS A 201 6.89 1.83 -11.96
N SER A 202 6.84 1.41 -13.23
CA SER A 202 7.77 1.95 -14.23
C SER A 202 7.42 3.41 -14.51
N SER A 203 8.43 4.27 -14.68
CA SER A 203 8.26 5.62 -15.19
C SER A 203 8.41 5.70 -16.72
N ASP A 204 8.57 4.56 -17.38
CA ASP A 204 8.67 4.49 -18.83
C ASP A 204 7.29 4.72 -19.46
N ALA A 205 7.16 5.79 -20.23
CA ALA A 205 5.92 6.17 -20.88
C ALA A 205 5.54 5.25 -22.06
N ALA A 206 6.46 4.39 -22.52
CA ALA A 206 6.21 3.44 -23.61
C ALA A 206 5.55 2.13 -23.15
N ARG A 207 5.29 1.99 -21.85
CA ARG A 207 4.77 0.78 -21.21
C ARG A 207 3.34 0.99 -20.71
#